data_AF-A0A424H914-F1
#
_entry.id   AF-A0A424H914-F1
#
_cell.length_a   1.000
_cell.length_b   1.000
_cell.length_c   1.000
_cell.angle_alpha   90.00
_cell.angle_beta   90.00
_cell.angle_gamma   90.00
#
_symmetry.space_group_name_H-M   'P 1'
#
loop_
_entity.id
_entity.type
_entity.pdbx_description
1 polymer ?
#
loop_
_entity_poly.entity_id
_entity_poly.type
_entity_poly.pdbx_seq_one_letter_code
_entity_poly.pdbx_strand_id
1 'polypeptide(L)'
;MKSIFILTLYLSFSFTLSAQTTFDYDTDIAPVLEKYCVKCHGPEKQKSGYRLDSYEALMTPGESEEVAIDAGFPMTSPLIEYLLLPPEDEYAMPPEGEDAPSGDEILTVARWIHGGAKSESAGQGKLSLEKLLGESAFPAVERLRTKGAVIDKLAENSSNLVVDLQRLAPKIDASAIEDLKSVGPYVHEFRAALLPSSAKVSEWIGTFENATRLDLSHGKFGDEIVASLNRLGGIKYLNLFGTQLTDSGLKDLQVPKGGQLFLGNTKVGNAALMKARAGKPNVTIYGNPDVNQTLGITEKAWGDSSTFNPIP
;
A
#
# COMPACT_ATOMS: atom_id res chain seq x y z
N MET A 1 45.32 -64.40 40.54
CA MET A 1 44.77 -63.15 39.97
C MET A 1 43.39 -63.48 39.40
N LYS A 2 42.30 -62.98 40.00
CA LYS A 2 40.93 -63.15 39.48
C LYS A 2 40.45 -61.77 38.99
N SER A 3 40.33 -61.59 37.69
CA SER A 3 39.78 -60.36 37.10
C SER A 3 38.27 -60.42 37.10
N ILE A 4 37.63 -59.43 37.71
CA ILE A 4 36.19 -59.18 37.69
C ILE A 4 35.91 -58.26 36.50
N PHE A 5 35.13 -58.73 35.54
CA PHE A 5 34.63 -57.90 34.43
C PHE A 5 33.33 -57.23 34.89
N ILE A 6 33.35 -55.91 35.07
CA ILE A 6 32.14 -55.11 35.31
C ILE A 6 31.53 -54.80 33.94
N LEU A 7 30.37 -55.39 33.67
CA LEU A 7 29.56 -55.13 32.49
C LEU A 7 28.65 -53.93 32.78
N THR A 8 29.02 -52.74 32.32
CA THR A 8 28.22 -51.53 32.47
C THR A 8 27.12 -51.52 31.42
N LEU A 9 25.87 -51.74 31.85
CA LEU A 9 24.68 -51.69 31.00
C LEU A 9 24.28 -50.23 30.76
N TYR A 10 24.53 -49.72 29.55
CA TYR A 10 24.06 -48.40 29.13
C TYR A 10 22.57 -48.48 28.76
N LEU A 11 21.71 -47.94 29.61
CA LEU A 11 20.29 -47.78 29.33
C LEU A 11 20.12 -46.51 28.46
N SER A 12 19.97 -46.67 27.15
CA SER A 12 19.70 -45.58 26.22
C SER A 12 18.24 -45.12 26.36
N PHE A 13 18.04 -43.98 27.00
CA PHE A 13 16.74 -43.31 27.06
C PHE A 13 16.51 -42.58 25.72
N SER A 14 15.70 -43.17 24.84
CA SER A 14 15.30 -42.51 23.59
C SER A 14 14.26 -41.44 23.91
N PHE A 15 14.67 -40.17 23.90
CA PHE A 15 13.74 -39.04 23.85
C PHE A 15 13.07 -39.02 22.47
N THR A 16 11.80 -39.40 22.40
CA THR A 16 10.99 -39.12 21.22
C THR A 16 10.67 -37.63 21.22
N LEU A 17 11.32 -36.87 20.35
CA LEU A 17 10.96 -35.48 20.10
C LEU A 17 9.58 -35.48 19.43
N SER A 18 8.53 -35.13 20.19
CA SER A 18 7.22 -34.90 19.61
C SER A 18 7.34 -33.73 18.63
N ALA A 19 7.03 -33.95 17.36
CA ALA A 19 6.92 -32.86 16.41
C ALA A 19 5.84 -31.90 16.93
N GLN A 20 6.22 -30.66 17.22
CA GLN A 20 5.28 -29.62 17.58
C GLN A 20 4.48 -29.29 16.32
N THR A 21 3.15 -29.46 16.36
CA THR A 21 2.29 -29.04 15.25
C THR A 21 2.41 -27.54 15.09
N THR A 22 3.05 -27.11 14.02
CA THR A 22 3.17 -25.71 13.63
C THR A 22 2.03 -25.40 12.68
N PHE A 23 1.29 -24.33 12.97
CA PHE A 23 0.27 -23.79 12.08
C PHE A 23 0.88 -22.64 11.27
N ASP A 24 0.44 -22.52 10.03
CA ASP A 24 0.85 -21.48 9.11
C ASP A 24 -0.34 -20.62 8.67
N TYR A 25 -0.09 -19.33 8.47
CA TYR A 25 -1.14 -18.41 8.05
C TYR A 25 -1.81 -18.88 6.75
N ASP A 26 -1.02 -19.23 5.74
CA ASP A 26 -1.52 -19.42 4.39
C ASP A 26 -2.37 -20.68 4.27
N THR A 27 -1.95 -21.75 4.94
CA THR A 27 -2.63 -23.05 4.85
C THR A 27 -3.72 -23.23 5.89
N ASP A 28 -3.55 -22.68 7.10
CA ASP A 28 -4.42 -23.01 8.22
C ASP A 28 -5.32 -21.85 8.66
N ILE A 29 -4.87 -20.60 8.48
CA ILE A 29 -5.57 -19.43 9.03
C ILE A 29 -6.36 -18.68 7.97
N ALA A 30 -5.76 -18.42 6.81
CA ALA A 30 -6.39 -17.71 5.70
C ALA A 30 -7.74 -18.35 5.29
N PRO A 31 -7.90 -19.69 5.22
CA PRO A 31 -9.20 -20.29 4.92
C PRO A 31 -10.29 -19.97 5.96
N VAL A 32 -9.91 -19.85 7.25
CA VAL A 32 -10.83 -19.47 8.32
C VAL A 32 -11.25 -18.01 8.15
N LEU A 33 -10.27 -17.12 7.95
CA LEU A 33 -10.55 -15.68 7.77
C LEU A 33 -11.37 -15.41 6.51
N GLU A 34 -11.07 -16.08 5.41
CA GLU A 34 -11.80 -15.96 4.14
C GLU A 34 -13.28 -16.32 4.32
N LYS A 35 -13.53 -17.42 5.04
CA LYS A 35 -14.88 -17.94 5.25
C LYS A 35 -15.73 -17.03 6.13
N TYR A 36 -15.16 -16.50 7.21
CA TYR A 36 -15.96 -15.85 8.27
C TYR A 36 -15.76 -14.33 8.37
N CYS A 37 -14.65 -13.79 7.88
CA CYS A 37 -14.21 -12.43 8.20
C CYS A 37 -14.14 -11.50 6.99
N VAL A 38 -13.61 -11.99 5.86
CA VAL A 38 -13.28 -11.18 4.67
C VAL A 38 -14.49 -10.48 4.05
N LYS A 39 -15.70 -11.05 4.18
CA LYS A 39 -16.95 -10.39 3.74
C LYS A 39 -17.12 -8.97 4.30
N CYS A 40 -16.66 -8.73 5.54
CA CYS A 40 -16.80 -7.45 6.23
C CYS A 40 -15.47 -6.71 6.47
N HIS A 41 -14.35 -7.43 6.41
CA HIS A 41 -12.99 -6.95 6.64
C HIS A 41 -12.09 -7.29 5.45
N GLY A 42 -12.59 -7.07 4.24
CA GLY A 42 -11.91 -7.38 2.98
C GLY A 42 -11.77 -6.15 2.09
N PRO A 43 -11.35 -6.33 0.82
CA PRO A 43 -11.11 -5.20 -0.08
C PRO A 43 -12.38 -4.41 -0.41
N GLU A 44 -13.52 -5.10 -0.55
CA GLU A 44 -14.83 -4.51 -0.88
C GLU A 44 -15.45 -3.76 0.31
N LYS A 45 -15.13 -4.17 1.54
CA LYS A 45 -15.70 -3.61 2.77
C LYS A 45 -14.69 -3.71 3.89
N GLN A 46 -14.35 -2.57 4.49
CA GLN A 46 -13.33 -2.44 5.53
C GLN A 46 -13.97 -1.88 6.79
N LYS A 47 -14.76 -2.70 7.50
CA LYS A 47 -15.33 -2.26 8.77
C LYS A 47 -14.21 -1.89 9.75
N SER A 48 -14.37 -0.74 10.42
CA SER A 48 -13.38 -0.17 11.34
C SER A 48 -11.99 0.04 10.72
N GLY A 49 -11.91 0.18 9.39
CA GLY A 49 -10.66 0.32 8.66
C GLY A 49 -9.69 -0.88 8.78
N TYR A 50 -10.16 -2.02 9.29
CA TYR A 50 -9.33 -3.19 9.55
C TYR A 50 -9.58 -4.30 8.52
N ARG A 51 -8.50 -4.90 8.04
CA ARG A 51 -8.47 -5.84 6.91
C ARG A 51 -7.94 -7.20 7.37
N LEU A 52 -8.57 -8.28 6.92
CA LEU A 52 -8.32 -9.67 7.30
C LEU A 52 -8.08 -10.59 6.10
N ASP A 53 -8.00 -10.03 4.89
CA ASP A 53 -7.84 -10.72 3.60
C ASP A 53 -6.37 -10.94 3.19
N SER A 54 -5.41 -10.43 3.96
CA SER A 54 -3.98 -10.72 3.76
C SER A 54 -3.23 -10.72 5.08
N TYR A 55 -2.10 -11.42 5.12
CA TYR A 55 -1.26 -11.47 6.31
C TYR A 55 -0.77 -10.06 6.72
N GLU A 56 -0.28 -9.27 5.76
CA GLU A 56 0.21 -7.92 6.02
C GLU A 56 -0.88 -7.00 6.55
N ALA A 57 -2.09 -7.13 5.97
CA ALA A 57 -3.25 -6.35 6.36
C ALA A 57 -3.75 -6.74 7.76
N LEU A 58 -3.80 -8.05 8.04
CA LEU A 58 -4.10 -8.62 9.35
C LEU A 58 -3.12 -8.11 10.43
N MET A 59 -1.84 -7.95 10.10
CA MET A 59 -0.80 -7.46 11.01
C MET A 59 -0.75 -5.92 11.11
N THR A 60 -1.59 -5.19 10.37
CA THR A 60 -1.64 -3.72 10.37
C THR A 60 -2.87 -3.22 11.14
N PRO A 61 -2.71 -2.34 12.14
CA PRO A 61 -3.85 -1.78 12.89
C PRO A 61 -4.87 -1.08 12.00
N GLY A 62 -6.16 -1.20 12.35
CA GLY A 62 -7.26 -0.44 11.76
C GLY A 62 -7.45 0.93 12.43
N GLU A 63 -8.68 1.42 12.45
CA GLU A 63 -9.04 2.72 13.05
C GLU A 63 -8.79 2.80 14.57
N SER A 64 -8.74 1.66 15.27
CA SER A 64 -8.41 1.63 16.71
C SER A 64 -6.94 1.95 17.00
N GLU A 65 -6.07 1.90 15.99
CA GLU A 65 -4.60 1.96 16.11
C GLU A 65 -3.99 0.84 16.98
N GLU A 66 -4.81 -0.09 17.48
CA GLU A 66 -4.39 -1.23 18.28
C GLU A 66 -3.95 -2.39 17.39
N VAL A 67 -2.87 -3.06 17.81
CA VAL A 67 -2.39 -4.26 17.14
C VAL A 67 -3.34 -5.42 17.49
N ALA A 68 -4.04 -5.94 16.50
CA ALA A 68 -5.02 -7.00 16.68
C ALA A 68 -4.39 -8.39 16.98
N ILE A 69 -3.10 -8.57 16.66
CA ILE A 69 -2.33 -9.79 16.91
C ILE A 69 -1.03 -9.46 17.64
N ASP A 70 -0.94 -9.91 18.89
CA ASP A 70 0.29 -9.90 19.68
C ASP A 70 1.01 -11.26 19.50
N ALA A 71 2.00 -11.29 18.60
CA ALA A 71 2.70 -12.52 18.23
C ALA A 71 3.36 -13.20 19.44
N GLY A 72 3.00 -14.47 19.68
CA GLY A 72 3.39 -15.25 20.85
C GLY A 72 2.37 -15.22 22.00
N PHE A 73 1.45 -14.25 21.99
CA PHE A 73 0.52 -13.97 23.09
C PHE A 73 -0.94 -13.96 22.59
N PRO A 74 -1.54 -15.14 22.33
CA PRO A 74 -2.90 -15.22 21.80
C PRO A 74 -3.95 -14.60 22.74
N MET A 75 -3.79 -14.74 24.06
CA MET A 75 -4.79 -14.27 25.03
C MET A 75 -4.77 -12.74 25.25
N THR A 76 -3.76 -12.04 24.72
CA THR A 76 -3.69 -10.56 24.72
C THR A 76 -3.99 -9.98 23.34
N SER A 77 -4.28 -10.84 22.35
CA SER A 77 -4.58 -10.42 20.98
C SER A 77 -6.06 -10.09 20.83
N PRO A 78 -6.44 -8.85 20.46
CA PRO A 78 -7.83 -8.47 20.23
C PRO A 78 -8.60 -9.39 19.28
N LEU A 79 -7.94 -9.97 18.27
CA LEU A 79 -8.57 -10.94 17.37
C LEU A 79 -9.16 -12.14 18.14
N ILE A 80 -8.44 -12.68 19.11
CA ILE A 80 -8.91 -13.82 19.92
C ILE A 80 -9.99 -13.38 20.91
N GLU A 81 -9.85 -12.17 21.48
CA GLU A 81 -10.87 -11.60 22.35
C GLU A 81 -12.23 -11.52 21.62
N TYR A 82 -12.27 -10.90 20.44
CA TYR A 82 -13.51 -10.74 19.67
C TYR A 82 -14.13 -12.06 19.20
N LEU A 83 -13.31 -13.08 18.91
CA LEU A 83 -13.78 -14.43 18.56
C LEU A 83 -14.39 -15.19 19.75
N LEU A 84 -14.06 -14.81 20.98
CA LEU A 84 -14.52 -15.47 22.20
C LEU A 84 -15.67 -14.75 22.90
N LEU A 85 -16.03 -13.55 22.44
CA LEU A 85 -17.18 -12.81 22.97
C LEU A 85 -18.50 -13.55 22.70
N PRO A 86 -19.50 -13.40 23.57
CA PRO A 86 -20.85 -13.90 23.32
C PRO A 86 -21.43 -13.30 22.03
N PRO A 87 -22.18 -14.04 21.20
CA PRO A 87 -22.72 -13.51 19.93
C PRO A 87 -23.57 -12.25 20.06
N GLU A 88 -24.15 -12.00 21.24
CA GLU A 88 -24.98 -10.83 21.53
C GLU A 88 -24.16 -9.57 21.85
N ASP A 89 -22.84 -9.69 22.03
CA ASP A 89 -21.96 -8.57 22.28
C ASP A 89 -21.73 -7.74 20.99
N GLU A 90 -21.71 -6.41 21.12
CA GLU A 90 -21.55 -5.53 19.95
C GLU A 90 -20.18 -5.63 19.29
N TYR A 91 -19.17 -6.12 20.01
CA TYR A 91 -17.81 -6.36 19.50
C TYR A 91 -17.58 -7.81 19.09
N ALA A 92 -18.57 -8.70 19.24
CA ALA A 92 -18.44 -10.09 18.81
C ALA A 92 -18.22 -10.17 17.31
N MET A 93 -17.22 -10.96 16.92
CA MET A 93 -16.88 -11.20 15.53
C MET A 93 -16.85 -12.71 15.27
N PRO A 94 -17.55 -13.22 14.24
CA PRO A 94 -18.51 -12.51 13.39
C PRO A 94 -19.76 -12.04 14.16
N PRO A 95 -20.47 -10.99 13.68
CA PRO A 95 -21.64 -10.45 14.36
C PRO A 95 -22.82 -11.44 14.37
N GLU A 96 -23.76 -11.23 15.29
CA GLU A 96 -24.96 -12.06 15.41
C GLU A 96 -25.66 -12.30 14.05
N GLY A 97 -25.95 -13.56 13.76
CA GLY A 97 -26.63 -13.99 12.53
C GLY A 97 -25.71 -14.28 11.34
N GLU A 98 -24.40 -14.04 11.44
CA GLU A 98 -23.40 -14.55 10.48
C GLU A 98 -22.85 -15.91 10.93
N ASP A 99 -22.31 -16.68 9.98
CA ASP A 99 -21.63 -17.94 10.30
C ASP A 99 -20.37 -17.65 11.14
N ALA A 100 -20.16 -18.41 12.21
CA ALA A 100 -19.03 -18.25 13.12
C ALA A 100 -18.04 -19.43 13.04
N PRO A 101 -16.73 -19.19 13.28
CA PRO A 101 -15.76 -20.27 13.41
C PRO A 101 -16.11 -21.23 14.54
N SER A 102 -15.84 -22.51 14.34
CA SER A 102 -15.91 -23.51 15.39
C SER A 102 -14.81 -23.30 16.44
N GLY A 103 -14.98 -23.89 17.63
CA GLY A 103 -13.96 -23.84 18.68
C GLY A 103 -12.59 -24.39 18.25
N ASP A 104 -12.56 -25.38 17.34
CA ASP A 104 -11.32 -25.94 16.80
C ASP A 104 -10.63 -24.98 15.81
N GLU A 105 -11.40 -24.22 15.02
CA GLU A 105 -10.88 -23.17 14.14
C GLU A 105 -10.33 -21.99 14.95
N ILE A 106 -11.03 -21.56 16.01
CA ILE A 106 -10.53 -20.53 16.94
C ILE A 106 -9.25 -21.01 17.63
N LEU A 107 -9.22 -22.27 18.08
CA LEU A 107 -8.03 -22.86 18.71
C LEU A 107 -6.85 -22.95 17.73
N THR A 108 -7.12 -23.19 16.45
CA THR A 108 -6.12 -23.16 15.39
C THR A 108 -5.51 -21.77 15.25
N VAL A 109 -6.33 -20.72 15.21
CA VAL A 109 -5.86 -19.32 15.18
C VAL A 109 -5.03 -18.98 16.42
N ALA A 110 -5.51 -19.35 17.62
CA ALA A 110 -4.79 -19.08 18.86
C ALA A 110 -3.42 -19.79 18.91
N ARG A 111 -3.33 -21.02 18.42
CA ARG A 111 -2.06 -21.78 18.36
C ARG A 111 -1.09 -21.20 17.34
N TRP A 112 -1.60 -20.70 16.22
CA TRP A 112 -0.80 -19.98 15.24
C TRP A 112 -0.22 -18.68 15.81
N ILE A 113 -1.02 -17.86 16.49
CA ILE A 113 -0.53 -16.65 17.18
C ILE A 113 0.53 -17.02 18.22
N HIS A 114 0.27 -18.05 19.04
CA HIS A 114 1.24 -18.55 20.01
C HIS A 114 2.56 -19.01 19.36
N GLY A 115 2.49 -19.58 18.16
CA GLY A 115 3.64 -19.98 17.34
C GLY A 115 4.43 -18.80 16.73
N GLY A 116 4.05 -17.56 17.07
CA GLY A 116 4.66 -16.33 16.58
C GLY A 116 3.96 -15.75 15.35
N ALA A 117 2.71 -16.15 15.10
CA ALA A 117 1.87 -15.64 14.00
C ALA A 117 2.61 -15.64 12.66
N LYS A 118 3.21 -16.76 12.27
CA LYS A 118 4.08 -16.83 11.08
C LYS A 118 3.29 -17.12 9.82
N SER A 119 3.75 -16.58 8.71
CA SER A 119 3.32 -17.00 7.38
C SER A 119 4.54 -17.45 6.59
N GLU A 120 4.47 -18.64 6.02
CA GLU A 120 5.47 -19.20 5.11
C GLU A 120 5.57 -18.33 3.85
N SER A 121 4.44 -17.74 3.41
CA SER A 121 4.41 -16.78 2.30
C SER A 121 4.80 -15.34 2.69
N ALA A 122 4.66 -14.92 3.96
CA ALA A 122 5.11 -13.59 4.42
C ALA A 122 6.64 -13.47 4.58
N GLY A 123 7.37 -14.54 4.27
CA GLY A 123 8.78 -14.50 3.90
C GLY A 123 9.07 -15.00 2.47
N GLN A 124 8.05 -15.45 1.75
CA GLN A 124 8.13 -16.02 0.40
C GLN A 124 6.88 -15.71 -0.42
N GLY A 125 6.70 -14.44 -0.79
CA GLY A 125 5.78 -14.01 -1.85
C GLY A 125 6.24 -14.45 -3.23
N LYS A 126 6.66 -15.72 -3.39
CA LYS A 126 7.38 -16.20 -4.56
C LYS A 126 6.47 -16.78 -5.64
N LEU A 127 5.30 -17.32 -5.32
CA LEU A 127 4.53 -18.09 -6.33
C LEU A 127 3.40 -17.32 -7.05
N SER A 128 2.87 -16.22 -6.52
CA SER A 128 1.78 -15.47 -7.18
C SER A 128 2.26 -14.25 -7.98
N LEU A 129 3.33 -13.56 -7.55
CA LEU A 129 3.92 -12.45 -8.29
C LEU A 129 4.87 -12.93 -9.39
N GLU A 130 5.69 -13.96 -9.14
CA GLU A 130 6.63 -14.51 -10.15
C GLU A 130 5.92 -15.02 -11.41
N LYS A 131 4.71 -15.58 -11.29
CA LYS A 131 3.92 -16.04 -12.45
C LYS A 131 3.26 -14.89 -13.22
N LEU A 132 3.00 -13.76 -12.57
CA LEU A 132 2.31 -12.60 -13.13
C LEU A 132 3.25 -11.55 -13.70
N LEU A 133 4.48 -11.50 -13.18
CA LEU A 133 5.53 -10.59 -13.57
C LEU A 133 6.54 -11.31 -14.48
N GLY A 134 7.08 -10.60 -15.48
CA GLY A 134 8.11 -11.17 -16.36
C GLY A 134 9.40 -11.51 -15.61
N GLU A 135 10.26 -12.32 -16.25
CA GLU A 135 11.49 -12.89 -15.65
C GLU A 135 12.41 -11.83 -15.00
N SER A 136 12.41 -10.59 -15.50
CA SER A 136 13.20 -9.49 -14.96
C SER A 136 12.49 -8.67 -13.87
N ALA A 137 11.16 -8.64 -13.86
CA ALA A 137 10.37 -7.75 -13.03
C ALA A 137 10.23 -8.27 -11.59
N PHE A 138 9.99 -9.57 -11.40
CA PHE A 138 9.86 -10.14 -10.06
C PHE A 138 11.15 -9.99 -9.21
N PRO A 139 12.35 -10.34 -9.71
CA PRO A 139 13.58 -10.09 -8.97
C PRO A 139 13.83 -8.61 -8.66
N ALA A 140 13.38 -7.70 -9.53
CA ALA A 140 13.47 -6.26 -9.30
C ALA A 140 12.54 -5.79 -8.17
N VAL A 141 11.31 -6.32 -8.09
CA VAL A 141 10.39 -6.08 -6.97
C VAL A 141 11.03 -6.47 -5.64
N GLU A 142 11.62 -7.67 -5.56
CA GLU A 142 12.25 -8.15 -4.33
C GLU A 142 13.43 -7.26 -3.91
N ARG A 143 14.28 -6.85 -4.86
CA ARG A 143 15.38 -5.92 -4.58
C ARG A 143 14.88 -4.55 -4.11
N LEU A 144 13.81 -4.02 -4.70
CA LEU A 144 13.20 -2.76 -4.25
C LEU A 144 12.63 -2.87 -2.83
N ARG A 145 11.94 -3.99 -2.52
CA ARG A 145 11.41 -4.27 -1.17
C ARG A 145 12.51 -4.28 -0.12
N THR A 146 13.63 -4.95 -0.38
CA THR A 146 14.78 -4.95 0.56
C THR A 146 15.38 -3.56 0.80
N LYS A 147 15.20 -2.63 -0.13
CA LYS A 147 15.63 -1.22 0.01
C LYS A 147 14.61 -0.33 0.71
N GLY A 148 13.43 -0.87 1.01
CA GLY A 148 12.35 -0.20 1.73
C GLY A 148 11.24 0.37 0.83
N ALA A 149 11.12 -0.08 -0.42
CA ALA A 149 9.90 0.12 -1.19
C ALA A 149 8.78 -0.79 -0.66
N VAL A 150 7.55 -0.30 -0.65
CA VAL A 150 6.36 -1.13 -0.46
C VAL A 150 5.77 -1.36 -1.84
N ILE A 151 5.66 -2.61 -2.26
CA ILE A 151 5.18 -2.98 -3.60
C ILE A 151 4.20 -4.10 -3.43
N ASP A 152 2.95 -3.88 -3.83
CA ASP A 152 1.86 -4.84 -3.69
C ASP A 152 1.12 -5.02 -5.01
N LYS A 153 0.41 -6.15 -5.16
CA LYS A 153 -0.53 -6.32 -6.27
C LYS A 153 -1.77 -5.46 -6.02
N LEU A 154 -2.31 -4.88 -7.09
CA LEU A 154 -3.57 -4.15 -7.04
C LEU A 154 -4.76 -5.07 -6.70
N ALA A 155 -4.73 -6.31 -7.20
CA ALA A 155 -5.73 -7.34 -6.96
C ALA A 155 -5.09 -8.73 -7.10
N GLU A 156 -5.71 -9.76 -6.52
CA GLU A 156 -5.17 -11.12 -6.41
C GLU A 156 -4.69 -11.70 -7.75
N ASN A 157 -5.49 -11.51 -8.81
CA ASN A 157 -5.25 -12.01 -10.17
C ASN A 157 -4.77 -10.92 -11.14
N SER A 158 -4.19 -9.83 -10.64
CA SER A 158 -3.69 -8.73 -11.46
C SER A 158 -2.17 -8.65 -11.40
N SER A 159 -1.54 -8.46 -12.57
CA SER A 159 -0.14 -8.09 -12.66
C SER A 159 0.10 -6.59 -12.38
N ASN A 160 -0.98 -5.81 -12.17
CA ASN A 160 -0.88 -4.40 -11.82
C ASN A 160 -0.36 -4.24 -10.39
N LEU A 161 0.58 -3.32 -10.20
CA LEU A 161 1.26 -3.06 -8.96
C LEU A 161 0.93 -1.68 -8.40
N VAL A 162 0.83 -1.62 -7.08
CA VAL A 162 0.89 -0.41 -6.28
C VAL A 162 2.29 -0.29 -5.72
N VAL A 163 3.00 0.77 -6.08
CA VAL A 163 4.40 1.01 -5.70
C VAL A 163 4.49 2.26 -4.85
N ASP A 164 4.85 2.11 -3.58
CA ASP A 164 5.11 3.21 -2.65
C ASP A 164 6.61 3.24 -2.30
N LEU A 165 7.24 4.38 -2.61
CA LEU A 165 8.65 4.64 -2.36
C LEU A 165 8.89 5.64 -1.24
N GLN A 166 7.91 6.02 -0.42
CA GLN A 166 8.08 7.10 0.56
C GLN A 166 9.32 6.93 1.46
N ARG A 167 9.64 5.69 1.84
CA ARG A 167 10.84 5.36 2.64
C ARG A 167 12.13 5.27 1.82
N LEU A 168 12.04 4.98 0.52
CA LEU A 168 13.18 4.79 -0.38
C LEU A 168 13.55 6.08 -1.14
N ALA A 169 12.58 6.91 -1.50
CA ALA A 169 12.73 8.06 -2.39
C ALA A 169 13.84 9.04 -1.96
N PRO A 170 14.00 9.42 -0.67
CA PRO A 170 15.07 10.34 -0.26
C PRO A 170 16.49 9.80 -0.47
N LYS A 171 16.64 8.48 -0.57
CA LYS A 171 17.92 7.76 -0.66
C LYS A 171 18.01 6.87 -1.91
N ILE A 172 17.18 7.13 -2.91
CA ILE A 172 17.12 6.33 -4.12
C ILE A 172 18.46 6.37 -4.87
N ASP A 173 18.95 5.19 -5.28
CA ASP A 173 20.22 5.02 -5.98
C ASP A 173 20.02 4.51 -7.42
N ALA A 174 21.11 4.48 -8.19
CA ALA A 174 21.08 4.05 -9.59
C ALA A 174 20.55 2.62 -9.79
N SER A 175 20.83 1.71 -8.85
CA SER A 175 20.36 0.33 -8.94
C SER A 175 18.86 0.21 -8.67
N ALA A 176 18.32 0.99 -7.73
CA ALA A 176 16.88 1.08 -7.50
C ALA A 176 16.16 1.70 -8.71
N ILE A 177 16.78 2.68 -9.39
CA ILE A 177 16.22 3.26 -10.62
C ILE A 177 16.13 2.20 -11.73
N GLU A 178 17.16 1.34 -11.87
CA GLU A 178 17.13 0.27 -12.87
C GLU A 178 16.08 -0.81 -12.53
N ASP A 179 15.93 -1.13 -11.25
CA ASP A 179 14.86 -2.01 -10.78
C ASP A 179 13.48 -1.40 -11.08
N LEU A 180 13.29 -0.09 -10.87
CA LEU A 180 12.03 0.61 -11.19
C LEU A 180 11.69 0.57 -12.67
N LYS A 181 12.67 0.67 -13.57
CA LYS A 181 12.43 0.52 -15.03
C LYS A 181 11.92 -0.89 -15.35
N SER A 182 12.48 -1.90 -14.69
CA SER A 182 12.09 -3.30 -14.89
C SER A 182 10.67 -3.57 -14.38
N VAL A 183 10.28 -2.91 -13.28
CA VAL A 183 8.93 -2.99 -12.71
C VAL A 183 7.92 -2.12 -13.48
N GLY A 184 8.39 -1.09 -14.18
CA GLY A 184 7.59 -0.05 -14.80
C GLY A 184 6.34 -0.49 -15.57
N PRO A 185 6.42 -1.49 -16.47
CA PRO A 185 5.26 -1.96 -17.22
C PRO A 185 4.10 -2.45 -16.36
N TYR A 186 4.37 -2.81 -15.10
CA TYR A 186 3.39 -3.34 -14.16
C TYR A 186 2.85 -2.27 -13.21
N VAL A 187 3.42 -1.06 -13.19
CA VAL A 187 3.02 0.00 -12.25
C VAL A 187 1.67 0.58 -12.64
N HIS A 188 0.68 0.43 -11.75
CA HIS A 188 -0.64 1.02 -11.88
C HIS A 188 -0.82 2.24 -10.98
N GLU A 189 -0.34 2.14 -9.74
CA GLU A 189 -0.25 3.26 -8.83
C GLU A 189 1.19 3.45 -8.36
N PHE A 190 1.66 4.69 -8.35
CA PHE A 190 2.98 5.04 -7.86
C PHE A 190 2.91 6.21 -6.88
N ARG A 191 3.57 6.07 -5.73
CA ARG A 191 3.66 7.13 -4.72
C ARG A 191 5.13 7.34 -4.34
N ALA A 192 5.66 8.52 -4.62
CA ALA A 192 6.99 8.91 -4.19
C ALA A 192 7.06 10.42 -3.97
N ALA A 193 7.04 10.83 -2.70
CA ALA A 193 7.33 12.20 -2.33
C ALA A 193 8.86 12.44 -2.23
N LEU A 194 9.29 13.68 -2.41
CA LEU A 194 10.66 14.14 -2.11
C LEU A 194 11.77 13.46 -2.94
N LEU A 195 11.45 12.98 -4.14
CA LEU A 195 12.45 12.42 -5.05
C LEU A 195 13.56 13.47 -5.36
N PRO A 196 14.84 13.14 -5.15
CA PRO A 196 15.95 14.06 -5.43
C PRO A 196 16.18 14.23 -6.94
N SER A 197 16.93 15.26 -7.34
CA SER A 197 17.29 15.47 -8.75
C SER A 197 18.13 14.32 -9.31
N SER A 198 18.91 13.63 -8.46
CA SER A 198 19.66 12.41 -8.81
C SER A 198 18.76 11.24 -9.19
N ALA A 199 17.46 11.27 -8.88
CA ALA A 199 16.51 10.23 -9.28
C ALA A 199 16.22 10.24 -10.79
N LYS A 200 16.54 11.33 -11.50
CA LYS A 200 16.39 11.48 -12.96
C LYS A 200 15.07 10.93 -13.51
N VAL A 201 13.96 11.38 -12.93
CA VAL A 201 12.61 10.83 -13.17
C VAL A 201 12.24 10.76 -14.65
N SER A 202 12.68 11.72 -15.46
CA SER A 202 12.43 11.75 -16.91
C SER A 202 12.95 10.51 -17.66
N GLU A 203 13.98 9.82 -17.13
CA GLU A 203 14.60 8.66 -17.76
C GLU A 203 13.78 7.35 -17.60
N TRP A 204 12.89 7.25 -16.61
CA TRP A 204 12.21 5.99 -16.29
C TRP A 204 10.71 6.09 -16.12
N ILE A 205 10.15 7.26 -15.77
CA ILE A 205 8.69 7.38 -15.53
C ILE A 205 7.86 7.03 -16.76
N GLY A 206 8.43 7.17 -17.96
CA GLY A 206 7.78 6.80 -19.22
C GLY A 206 7.53 5.29 -19.38
N THR A 207 8.15 4.43 -18.56
CA THR A 207 7.92 2.98 -18.57
C THR A 207 6.61 2.59 -17.88
N PHE A 208 5.94 3.52 -17.18
CA PHE A 208 4.76 3.24 -16.36
C PHE A 208 3.47 3.31 -17.20
N GLU A 209 3.46 2.62 -18.34
CA GLU A 209 2.43 2.76 -19.38
C GLU A 209 1.01 2.43 -18.90
N ASN A 210 0.89 1.58 -17.86
CA ASN A 210 -0.37 1.17 -17.24
C ASN A 210 -0.78 2.02 -16.03
N ALA A 211 -0.02 3.07 -15.70
CA ALA A 211 -0.30 3.89 -14.54
C ALA A 211 -1.56 4.73 -14.72
N THR A 212 -2.38 4.76 -13.66
CA THR A 212 -3.56 5.63 -13.56
C THR A 212 -3.40 6.67 -12.44
N ARG A 213 -2.55 6.39 -11.45
CA ARG A 213 -2.29 7.27 -10.32
C ARG A 213 -0.78 7.45 -10.13
N LEU A 214 -0.32 8.70 -10.22
CA LEU A 214 1.05 9.08 -9.89
C LEU A 214 1.07 10.19 -8.85
N ASP A 215 1.71 9.94 -7.71
CA ASP A 215 2.12 10.96 -6.77
C ASP A 215 3.63 11.16 -6.82
N LEU A 216 4.03 12.34 -7.29
CA LEU A 216 5.41 12.78 -7.50
C LEU A 216 5.71 14.07 -6.71
N SER A 217 4.92 14.32 -5.66
CA SER A 217 4.96 15.56 -4.90
C SER A 217 6.33 15.85 -4.29
N HIS A 218 6.65 17.14 -4.15
CA HIS A 218 7.89 17.67 -3.60
C HIS A 218 9.18 17.18 -4.30
N GLY A 219 9.08 16.58 -5.48
CA GLY A 219 10.22 16.16 -6.27
C GLY A 219 11.09 17.31 -6.78
N LYS A 220 12.40 17.10 -6.81
CA LYS A 220 13.40 18.10 -7.25
C LYS A 220 13.62 18.05 -8.77
N PHE A 221 12.55 18.15 -9.53
CA PHE A 221 12.51 18.15 -11.00
C PHE A 221 11.43 19.12 -11.51
N GLY A 222 11.53 19.52 -12.78
CA GLY A 222 10.64 20.48 -13.44
C GLY A 222 10.16 19.99 -14.81
N ASP A 223 10.23 20.86 -15.82
CA ASP A 223 9.62 20.65 -17.14
C ASP A 223 10.21 19.45 -17.91
N GLU A 224 11.41 19.00 -17.57
CA GLU A 224 12.09 17.87 -18.23
C GLU A 224 11.31 16.55 -18.15
N ILE A 225 10.37 16.40 -17.22
CA ILE A 225 9.56 15.17 -17.09
C ILE A 225 8.33 15.17 -18.03
N VAL A 226 7.93 16.33 -18.56
CA VAL A 226 6.64 16.51 -19.25
C VAL A 226 6.50 15.61 -20.47
N ALA A 227 7.56 15.49 -21.28
CA ALA A 227 7.56 14.60 -22.45
C ALA A 227 7.35 13.13 -22.04
N SER A 228 7.95 12.70 -20.92
CA SER A 228 7.77 11.35 -20.38
C SER A 228 6.38 11.13 -19.82
N LEU A 229 5.82 12.10 -19.09
CA LEU A 229 4.44 12.03 -18.57
C LEU A 229 3.41 11.97 -19.70
N ASN A 230 3.61 12.70 -20.79
CA ASN A 230 2.67 12.71 -21.92
C ASN A 230 2.54 11.36 -22.63
N ARG A 231 3.49 10.42 -22.43
CA ARG A 231 3.38 9.03 -22.90
C ARG A 231 2.37 8.23 -22.09
N LEU A 232 2.07 8.65 -20.86
CA LEU A 232 1.21 7.94 -19.91
C LEU A 232 -0.25 8.34 -20.10
N GLY A 233 -0.88 7.83 -21.16
CA GLY A 233 -2.24 8.24 -21.56
C GLY A 233 -3.35 7.87 -20.55
N GLY A 234 -3.11 6.89 -19.67
CA GLY A 234 -4.09 6.36 -18.71
C GLY A 234 -4.23 7.13 -17.40
N ILE A 235 -3.44 8.19 -17.19
CA ILE A 235 -3.38 8.90 -15.92
C ILE A 235 -4.70 9.62 -15.62
N LYS A 236 -5.26 9.32 -14.44
CA LYS A 236 -6.46 9.94 -13.85
C LYS A 236 -6.15 10.77 -12.61
N TYR A 237 -5.06 10.47 -11.91
CA TYR A 237 -4.58 11.25 -10.78
C TYR A 237 -3.10 11.54 -10.98
N LEU A 238 -2.75 12.83 -11.05
CA LEU A 238 -1.37 13.29 -11.17
C LEU A 238 -1.09 14.36 -10.12
N ASN A 239 -0.26 14.04 -9.13
CA ASN A 239 0.17 14.98 -8.13
C ASN A 239 1.61 15.44 -8.40
N LEU A 240 1.75 16.70 -8.81
CA LEU A 240 3.02 17.40 -9.02
C LEU A 240 3.21 18.55 -8.00
N PHE A 241 2.45 18.53 -6.90
CA PHE A 241 2.52 19.55 -5.86
C PHE A 241 3.96 19.72 -5.37
N GLY A 242 4.45 20.94 -5.20
CA GLY A 242 5.78 21.19 -4.65
C GLY A 242 6.95 20.88 -5.58
N THR A 243 6.70 20.50 -6.84
CA THR A 243 7.74 20.29 -7.87
C THR A 243 8.20 21.63 -8.48
N GLN A 244 9.19 21.59 -9.38
CA GLN A 244 9.72 22.77 -10.05
C GLN A 244 9.08 23.06 -11.42
N LEU A 245 7.92 22.46 -11.71
CA LEU A 245 7.19 22.66 -12.97
C LEU A 245 6.86 24.14 -13.18
N THR A 246 7.06 24.64 -14.41
CA THR A 246 6.82 26.03 -14.80
C THR A 246 5.60 26.17 -15.71
N ASP A 247 5.24 27.41 -16.04
CA ASP A 247 4.21 27.73 -17.04
C ASP A 247 4.46 27.05 -18.40
N SER A 248 5.73 26.92 -18.81
CA SER A 248 6.08 26.24 -20.06
C SER A 248 5.78 24.75 -19.98
N GLY A 249 6.22 24.10 -18.90
CA GLY A 249 5.92 22.70 -18.66
C GLY A 249 4.42 22.42 -18.61
N LEU A 250 3.64 23.26 -17.90
CA LEU A 250 2.17 23.10 -17.86
C LEU A 250 1.53 23.28 -19.23
N LYS A 251 2.00 24.24 -20.04
CA LYS A 251 1.49 24.47 -21.40
C LYS A 251 1.65 23.21 -22.26
N ASP A 252 2.78 22.52 -22.11
CA ASP A 252 3.10 21.32 -22.91
C ASP A 252 2.55 20.03 -22.28
N LEU A 253 2.07 20.07 -21.04
CA LEU A 253 1.52 18.92 -20.33
C LEU A 253 0.12 18.55 -20.87
N GLN A 254 0.03 17.36 -21.46
CA GLN A 254 -1.16 16.82 -22.10
C GLN A 254 -1.97 15.92 -21.18
N VAL A 255 -1.34 15.37 -20.15
CA VAL A 255 -1.96 14.48 -19.14
C VAL A 255 -2.17 15.21 -17.80
N PRO A 256 -3.10 14.75 -16.95
CA PRO A 256 -4.13 13.77 -17.26
C PRO A 256 -5.13 14.31 -18.29
N LYS A 257 -5.81 13.41 -19.01
CA LYS A 257 -6.90 13.78 -19.93
C LYS A 257 -8.26 13.91 -19.23
N GLY A 258 -8.36 13.39 -18.00
CA GLY A 258 -9.49 13.54 -17.10
C GLY A 258 -9.09 13.22 -15.65
N GLY A 259 -9.93 13.57 -14.67
CA GLY A 259 -9.63 13.30 -13.26
C GLY A 259 -8.97 14.47 -12.55
N GLN A 260 -7.86 14.27 -11.84
CA GLN A 260 -7.27 15.27 -10.93
C GLN A 260 -5.79 15.56 -11.25
N LEU A 261 -5.45 16.84 -11.24
CA LEU A 261 -4.09 17.36 -11.40
C LEU A 261 -3.77 18.33 -10.26
N PHE A 262 -2.72 18.06 -9.49
CA PHE A 262 -2.30 18.91 -8.37
C PHE A 262 -0.99 19.63 -8.71
N LEU A 263 -1.02 20.97 -8.68
CA LEU A 263 0.07 21.87 -9.08
C LEU A 263 0.38 22.93 -8.02
N GLY A 264 -0.17 22.79 -6.81
CA GLY A 264 0.12 23.72 -5.71
C GLY A 264 1.62 23.73 -5.40
N ASN A 265 2.13 24.87 -4.94
CA ASN A 265 3.54 25.07 -4.60
C ASN A 265 4.53 24.72 -5.75
N THR A 266 4.10 24.81 -7.01
CA THR A 266 4.98 24.74 -8.18
C THR A 266 5.43 26.15 -8.61
N LYS A 267 6.22 26.24 -9.69
CA LYS A 267 6.58 27.52 -10.32
C LYS A 267 5.55 27.98 -11.35
N VAL A 268 4.40 27.29 -11.45
CA VAL A 268 3.30 27.69 -12.33
C VAL A 268 2.58 28.91 -11.73
N GLY A 269 2.44 29.96 -12.52
CA GLY A 269 1.70 31.16 -12.17
C GLY A 269 0.19 31.02 -12.32
N ASN A 270 -0.56 31.88 -11.62
CA ASN A 270 -2.03 31.86 -11.62
C ASN A 270 -2.65 32.01 -13.01
N ALA A 271 -2.07 32.85 -13.87
CA ALA A 271 -2.56 33.06 -15.24
C ALA A 271 -2.48 31.76 -16.07
N ALA A 272 -1.39 31.00 -15.95
CA ALA A 272 -1.23 29.71 -16.61
C ALA A 272 -2.20 28.67 -16.05
N LEU A 273 -2.40 28.63 -14.72
CA LEU A 273 -3.38 27.76 -14.07
C LEU A 273 -4.81 28.03 -14.55
N MET A 274 -5.23 29.30 -14.62
CA MET A 274 -6.55 29.68 -15.12
C MET A 274 -6.74 29.26 -16.57
N LYS A 275 -5.73 29.49 -17.42
CA LYS A 275 -5.75 29.07 -18.82
C LYS A 275 -5.85 27.54 -18.94
N ALA A 276 -5.11 26.80 -18.12
CA ALA A 276 -5.15 25.34 -18.11
C ALA A 276 -6.53 24.81 -17.67
N ARG A 277 -7.15 25.40 -16.65
CA ARG A 277 -8.51 25.05 -16.19
C ARG A 277 -9.55 25.27 -17.29
N ALA A 278 -9.48 26.41 -17.99
CA ALA A 278 -10.37 26.70 -19.10
C ALA A 278 -10.14 25.75 -20.30
N GLY A 279 -8.90 25.35 -20.55
CA GLY A 279 -8.52 24.48 -21.66
C GLY A 279 -8.72 22.98 -21.42
N LYS A 280 -8.92 22.55 -20.17
CA LYS A 280 -9.07 21.14 -19.78
C LYS A 280 -10.30 20.95 -18.88
N PRO A 281 -11.54 21.14 -19.39
CA PRO A 281 -12.75 21.11 -18.59
C PRO A 281 -13.04 19.78 -17.89
N ASN A 282 -12.46 18.67 -18.38
CA ASN A 282 -12.62 17.33 -17.81
C ASN A 282 -11.58 17.00 -16.72
N VAL A 283 -10.68 17.93 -16.40
CA VAL A 283 -9.63 17.77 -15.40
C VAL A 283 -9.85 18.77 -14.27
N THR A 284 -9.96 18.26 -13.05
CA THR A 284 -9.96 19.08 -11.83
C THR A 284 -8.52 19.47 -11.52
N ILE A 285 -8.18 20.74 -11.76
CA ILE A 285 -6.82 21.26 -11.55
C ILE A 285 -6.76 22.03 -10.22
N TYR A 286 -6.09 21.43 -9.24
CA TYR A 286 -5.72 22.06 -7.97
C TYR A 286 -4.40 22.80 -8.16
N GLY A 287 -4.29 24.02 -7.64
CA GLY A 287 -3.10 24.87 -7.78
C GLY A 287 -3.04 25.86 -6.63
N ASN A 288 -2.07 26.78 -6.66
CA ASN A 288 -2.03 27.85 -5.67
C ASN A 288 -3.32 28.66 -5.73
N PRO A 289 -3.93 29.01 -4.58
CA PRO A 289 -5.09 29.88 -4.58
C PRO A 289 -4.70 31.22 -5.20
N ASP A 290 -5.55 31.72 -6.11
CA ASP A 290 -5.39 33.07 -6.60
C ASP A 290 -5.78 34.02 -5.47
N VAL A 291 -4.79 34.47 -4.72
CA VAL A 291 -5.00 35.35 -3.56
C VAL A 291 -5.69 36.63 -4.00
N ASN A 292 -5.41 37.18 -5.17
CA ASN A 292 -6.06 38.41 -5.64
C ASN A 292 -7.51 38.16 -6.04
N GLN A 293 -7.81 37.04 -6.68
CA GLN A 293 -9.20 36.65 -6.96
C GLN A 293 -9.97 36.32 -5.69
N THR A 294 -9.33 35.62 -4.75
CA THR A 294 -9.91 35.27 -3.44
C THR A 294 -10.18 36.52 -2.62
N LEU A 295 -9.20 37.42 -2.55
CA LEU A 295 -9.34 38.73 -1.90
C LEU A 295 -10.39 39.59 -2.59
N GLY A 296 -10.42 39.63 -3.92
CA GLY A 296 -11.43 40.37 -4.68
C GLY A 296 -12.84 39.81 -4.51
N ILE A 297 -13.00 38.49 -4.33
CA ILE A 297 -14.29 37.87 -3.95
C ILE A 297 -14.66 38.30 -2.53
N THR A 298 -13.73 38.24 -1.57
CA THR A 298 -14.02 38.68 -0.21
C THR A 298 -14.33 40.18 -0.13
N GLU A 299 -13.58 41.05 -0.78
CA GLU A 299 -13.83 42.50 -0.81
C GLU A 299 -15.19 42.83 -1.43
N LYS A 300 -15.56 42.15 -2.54
CA LYS A 300 -16.90 42.30 -3.13
C LYS A 300 -17.99 41.76 -2.21
N ALA A 301 -17.77 40.63 -1.55
CA ALA A 301 -18.72 40.04 -0.62
C ALA A 301 -18.93 40.92 0.64
N TRP A 302 -17.90 41.66 1.05
CA TRP A 302 -18.00 42.63 2.15
C TRP A 302 -18.82 43.87 1.74
N GLY A 303 -18.80 44.23 0.46
CA GLY A 303 -19.58 45.34 -0.10
C GLY A 303 -20.99 44.98 -0.58
N ASP A 304 -21.25 43.71 -0.90
CA ASP A 304 -22.54 43.19 -1.37
C ASP A 304 -22.67 41.69 -1.09
N SER A 305 -23.37 41.36 0.01
CA SER A 305 -23.59 39.98 0.46
C SER A 305 -24.48 39.16 -0.47
N SER A 306 -25.15 39.77 -1.46
CA SER A 306 -25.93 39.03 -2.47
C SER A 306 -25.07 38.33 -3.52
N THR A 307 -23.78 38.69 -3.59
CA THR A 307 -22.81 38.06 -4.50
C THR A 307 -22.04 36.90 -3.87
N PHE A 308 -22.20 36.69 -2.56
CA PHE A 308 -21.64 35.55 -1.85
C PHE A 308 -22.56 34.35 -2.02
N ASN A 309 -22.36 33.58 -3.08
CA ASN A 309 -22.96 32.26 -3.21
C ASN A 309 -21.96 31.23 -2.66
N PRO A 310 -22.09 30.77 -1.40
CA PRO A 310 -21.25 29.69 -0.91
C PRO A 310 -21.52 28.49 -1.81
N ILE A 311 -20.50 28.05 -2.53
CA ILE A 311 -20.59 26.82 -3.33
C ILE A 311 -21.00 25.69 -2.35
N PRO A 312 -22.05 24.90 -2.65
CA PRO A 312 -22.45 23.77 -1.81
C PRO A 312 -21.36 22.70 -1.73
#